data_AF-A0A9R0U0X9-F1
#
_entry.id   AF-A0A9R0U0X9-F1
#
_cell.length_a   1.000
_cell.length_b   1.000
_cell.length_c   1.000
_cell.angle_alpha   90.00
_cell.angle_beta   90.00
_cell.angle_gamma   90.00
#
_symmetry.space_group_name_H-M   'P 1'
#
loop_
_entity.id
_entity.type
_entity.pdbx_description
1 polymer ?
#
loop_
_entity_poly.entity_id
_entity_poly.type
_entity_poly.pdbx_seq_one_letter_code
_entity_poly.pdbx_strand_id
1 'polypeptide(L)'
;MAAARVVACLLAAVMCLSCGAAAAARSPEARMHRHLKRLNKPAVKSIESPDGDIIDCVHISHQPAFDHPFLKNHTIQMRPSYHPEGLYDESKANVASSGDGERPMVQLWHRNGRCAPGTVPVRRTKKDDLMRASSMRRYGRKHKPTVANPMSVDLAMLNEGGHQARDIIRSGREVLRRQGDDQRVGAQDRAAQRVQPVPAVDLGGLLRRGPQQHRGWLAG
;
A
#
# COMPACT_ATOMS: atom_id res chain seq x y z
N MET A 1 40.96 36.10 -38.35
CA MET A 1 39.87 36.79 -37.59
C MET A 1 38.49 36.16 -37.78
N ALA A 2 38.11 35.68 -38.97
CA ALA A 2 36.79 35.07 -39.21
C ALA A 2 36.54 33.77 -38.41
N ALA A 3 37.50 32.85 -38.38
CA ALA A 3 37.38 31.58 -37.65
C ALA A 3 37.14 31.78 -36.14
N ALA A 4 37.84 32.73 -35.51
CA ALA A 4 37.66 33.05 -34.09
C ALA A 4 36.24 33.59 -33.79
N ARG A 5 35.67 34.38 -34.69
CA ARG A 5 34.30 34.88 -34.58
C ARG A 5 33.26 33.76 -34.71
N VAL A 6 33.46 32.84 -35.66
CA VAL A 6 32.59 31.67 -35.83
C VAL A 6 32.63 30.76 -34.59
N VAL A 7 33.82 30.47 -34.07
CA VAL A 7 33.97 29.67 -32.84
C VAL A 7 33.31 30.36 -31.65
N ALA A 8 33.48 31.68 -31.48
CA ALA A 8 32.82 32.43 -30.41
C ALA A 8 31.29 32.38 -30.51
N CYS A 9 30.72 32.52 -31.72
CA CYS A 9 29.27 32.39 -31.93
C CYS A 9 28.76 30.98 -31.63
N LEU A 10 29.49 29.94 -32.02
CA LEU A 10 29.11 28.56 -31.72
C LEU A 10 29.13 28.28 -30.21
N LEU A 11 30.17 28.73 -29.50
CA LEU A 11 30.25 28.60 -28.03
C LEU A 11 29.14 29.37 -27.33
N ALA A 12 28.85 30.60 -27.76
CA ALA A 12 27.75 31.40 -27.22
C ALA A 12 26.39 30.72 -27.45
N ALA A 13 26.15 30.17 -28.64
CA ALA A 13 24.93 29.42 -28.94
C ALA A 13 24.80 28.19 -28.03
N VAL A 14 25.84 27.36 -27.88
CA VAL A 14 25.82 26.18 -27.00
C VAL A 14 25.56 26.59 -25.54
N MET A 15 26.17 27.67 -25.06
CA MET A 15 25.90 28.22 -23.73
C MET A 15 24.45 28.68 -23.58
N CYS A 16 23.89 29.40 -24.56
CA CYS A 16 22.48 29.81 -24.53
C CYS A 16 21.52 28.62 -24.54
N LEU A 17 21.78 27.59 -25.37
CA LEU A 17 20.97 26.37 -25.43
C LEU A 17 21.03 25.60 -24.10
N SER A 18 22.21 25.46 -23.49
CA SER A 18 22.35 24.76 -22.20
C SER A 18 21.69 25.52 -21.04
N CYS A 19 21.79 26.85 -21.01
CA CYS A 19 21.07 27.69 -20.04
C CYS A 19 19.53 27.56 -20.18
N GLY A 20 19.02 27.56 -21.41
CA GLY A 20 17.59 27.37 -21.68
C GLY A 20 17.08 25.98 -21.22
N ALA A 21 17.82 24.92 -21.54
CA ALA A 21 17.48 23.57 -21.11
C ALA A 21 17.52 23.39 -19.59
N ALA A 22 18.52 23.97 -18.92
CA ALA A 22 18.63 23.94 -17.46
C ALA A 22 17.47 24.68 -16.77
N ALA A 23 17.04 25.82 -17.31
CA ALA A 23 15.88 26.57 -16.84
C ALA A 23 14.58 25.76 -17.02
N ALA A 24 14.37 25.17 -18.20
CA ALA A 24 13.20 24.33 -18.49
C ALA A 24 13.13 23.11 -17.55
N ALA A 25 14.26 22.46 -17.27
CA ALA A 25 14.33 21.33 -16.35
C ALA A 25 13.94 21.70 -14.90
N ARG A 26 14.12 22.96 -14.49
CA ARG A 26 13.76 23.45 -13.14
C ARG A 26 12.33 23.98 -13.04
N SER A 27 11.60 24.06 -14.15
CA SER A 27 10.22 24.53 -14.16
C SER A 27 9.31 23.69 -13.24
N PRO A 28 8.24 24.30 -12.69
CA PRO A 28 7.23 23.58 -11.91
C PRO A 28 6.64 22.38 -12.67
N GLU A 29 6.42 22.53 -13.97
CA GLU A 29 5.89 21.46 -14.84
C GLU A 29 6.87 20.30 -14.96
N ALA A 30 8.15 20.57 -15.22
CA ALA A 30 9.17 19.53 -15.25
C ALA A 30 9.35 18.83 -13.89
N ARG A 31 9.18 19.57 -12.79
CA ARG A 31 9.20 18.99 -11.43
C ARG A 31 8.01 18.05 -11.20
N MET A 32 6.81 18.46 -11.58
CA MET A 32 5.59 17.67 -11.48
C MET A 32 5.64 16.44 -12.38
N HIS A 33 6.09 16.59 -13.63
CA HIS A 33 6.26 15.48 -14.57
C HIS A 33 7.24 14.43 -14.03
N ARG A 34 8.40 14.87 -13.51
CA ARG A 34 9.35 13.96 -12.84
C ARG A 34 8.75 13.29 -11.61
N HIS A 35 7.89 13.98 -10.86
CA HIS A 35 7.22 13.42 -9.71
C HIS A 35 6.21 12.34 -10.10
N LEU A 36 5.35 12.61 -11.10
CA LEU A 36 4.41 11.63 -11.66
C LEU A 36 5.12 10.40 -12.19
N LYS A 37 6.22 10.59 -12.94
CA LYS A 37 7.04 9.48 -13.45
C LYS A 37 7.63 8.59 -12.36
N ARG A 38 7.86 9.15 -11.16
CA ARG A 38 8.34 8.37 -10.01
C ARG A 38 7.22 7.59 -9.32
N LEU A 39 6.03 8.19 -9.20
CA LEU A 39 4.86 7.56 -8.59
C LEU A 39 4.30 6.43 -9.47
N ASN A 40 4.17 6.70 -10.77
CA ASN A 40 3.61 5.77 -11.73
C ASN A 40 4.71 4.85 -12.28
N LYS A 41 4.66 3.59 -11.87
CA LYS A 41 5.56 2.53 -12.31
C LYS A 41 5.15 2.03 -13.70
N PRO A 42 6.09 1.48 -14.49
CA PRO A 42 5.74 0.89 -15.78
C PRO A 42 4.72 -0.24 -15.58
N ALA A 43 3.59 -0.13 -16.28
CA ALA A 43 2.50 -1.08 -16.21
C ALA A 43 2.74 -2.23 -17.20
N VAL A 44 2.48 -3.47 -16.77
CA VAL A 44 2.39 -4.64 -17.65
C VAL A 44 1.08 -4.60 -18.44
N LYS A 45 0.02 -4.16 -17.78
CA LYS A 45 -1.33 -3.99 -18.33
C LYS A 45 -2.00 -2.83 -17.61
N SER A 46 -2.81 -2.05 -18.32
CA SER A 46 -3.70 -1.06 -17.72
C SER A 46 -5.15 -1.52 -17.87
N ILE A 47 -5.95 -1.31 -16.83
CA ILE A 47 -7.39 -1.59 -16.80
C ILE A 47 -8.08 -0.25 -16.55
N GLU A 48 -8.88 0.18 -17.52
CA GLU A 48 -9.71 1.37 -17.36
C GLU A 48 -10.98 1.00 -16.62
N SER A 49 -11.32 1.80 -15.62
CA SER A 49 -12.52 1.64 -14.83
C SER A 49 -13.62 2.55 -15.38
N PRO A 50 -14.90 2.16 -15.28
CA PRO A 50 -16.02 3.00 -15.74
C PRO A 50 -16.14 4.38 -15.06
N ASP A 51 -15.52 4.56 -13.89
CA ASP A 51 -15.42 5.85 -13.18
C ASP A 51 -14.29 6.76 -13.72
N GLY A 52 -13.54 6.30 -14.72
CA GLY A 52 -12.41 7.01 -15.31
C GLY A 52 -11.09 6.81 -14.57
N ASP A 53 -11.03 5.96 -13.54
CA ASP A 53 -9.78 5.55 -12.95
C ASP A 53 -9.02 4.57 -13.86
N ILE A 54 -7.69 4.62 -13.80
CA ILE A 54 -6.83 3.69 -14.52
C ILE A 54 -6.05 2.87 -13.49
N ILE A 55 -6.23 1.56 -13.54
CA ILE A 55 -5.54 0.60 -12.69
C ILE A 55 -4.41 -0.03 -13.48
N ASP A 56 -3.18 0.24 -13.06
CA ASP A 56 -1.98 -0.34 -13.64
C ASP A 56 -1.60 -1.62 -12.92
N CYS A 57 -1.52 -2.71 -13.66
CA CYS A 57 -0.94 -3.96 -13.19
C CYS A 57 0.58 -3.83 -13.22
N VAL A 58 1.19 -3.69 -12.04
CA VAL A 58 2.63 -3.52 -11.86
C VAL A 58 3.22 -4.82 -11.32
N HIS A 59 4.41 -5.18 -11.77
CA HIS A 59 5.10 -6.36 -11.25
C HIS A 59 5.28 -6.26 -9.73
N ILE A 60 5.11 -7.37 -9.01
CA ILE A 60 5.10 -7.38 -7.54
C ILE A 60 6.40 -6.82 -6.93
N SER A 61 7.55 -7.03 -7.58
CA SER A 61 8.84 -6.49 -7.12
C SER A 61 9.04 -4.99 -7.39
N HIS A 62 8.21 -4.38 -8.25
CA HIS A 62 8.35 -2.98 -8.69
C HIS A 62 7.33 -2.06 -8.02
N GLN A 63 6.66 -2.53 -6.97
CA GLN A 63 5.69 -1.73 -6.23
C GLN A 63 6.32 -0.46 -5.66
N PRO A 64 5.57 0.66 -5.60
CA PRO A 64 6.06 1.92 -5.04
C PRO A 64 6.63 1.81 -3.61
N ALA A 65 6.16 0.84 -2.81
CA ALA A 65 6.68 0.59 -1.47
C ALA A 65 8.18 0.25 -1.45
N PHE A 66 8.68 -0.46 -2.47
CA PHE A 66 10.08 -0.89 -2.56
C PHE A 66 11.05 0.22 -2.99
N ASP A 67 10.56 1.42 -3.30
CA ASP A 67 11.42 2.60 -3.50
C ASP A 67 12.07 3.07 -2.19
N HIS A 68 11.57 2.62 -1.05
CA HIS A 68 12.14 2.96 0.24
C HIS A 68 13.52 2.28 0.42
N PRO A 69 14.57 3.00 0.84
CA PRO A 69 15.92 2.44 0.95
C PRO A 69 16.01 1.19 1.83
N PHE A 70 15.21 1.11 2.91
CA PHE A 70 15.17 -0.06 3.80
C PHE A 70 14.42 -1.27 3.25
N LEU A 71 13.70 -1.12 2.13
CA LEU A 71 12.97 -2.22 1.49
C LEU A 71 13.64 -2.67 0.18
N LYS A 72 14.81 -2.11 -0.14
CA LYS A 72 15.63 -2.57 -1.26
C LYS A 72 16.09 -4.00 -1.00
N ASN A 73 15.96 -4.86 -2.02
CA ASN A 73 16.32 -6.29 -1.96
C ASN A 73 15.54 -7.10 -0.91
N HIS A 74 14.40 -6.58 -0.44
CA HIS A 74 13.53 -7.32 0.45
C HIS A 74 12.94 -8.54 -0.28
N THR A 75 13.08 -9.73 0.30
CA THR A 75 12.45 -10.95 -0.23
C THR A 75 10.97 -10.93 0.11
N ILE A 76 10.12 -10.85 -0.91
CA ILE A 76 8.67 -10.84 -0.73
C ILE A 76 8.24 -12.22 -0.24
N GLN A 77 7.70 -12.27 0.97
CA GLN A 77 7.09 -13.49 1.50
C GLN A 77 5.70 -13.66 0.88
N MET A 78 5.54 -14.73 0.10
CA MET A 78 4.25 -15.10 -0.46
C MET A 78 3.45 -15.92 0.54
N ARG A 79 2.11 -15.93 0.39
CA ARG A 79 1.24 -16.79 1.20
C ARG A 79 1.71 -18.24 1.06
N PRO A 80 2.04 -18.94 2.17
CA PRO A 80 2.39 -20.36 2.13
C PRO A 80 1.25 -21.18 1.53
N SER A 81 1.59 -22.23 0.77
CA SER A 81 0.62 -23.17 0.20
C SER A 81 -0.12 -23.99 1.26
N TYR A 82 0.45 -24.12 2.47
CA TYR A 82 -0.10 -24.86 3.58
C TYR A 82 -0.28 -23.94 4.79
N HIS A 83 -1.51 -23.85 5.30
CA HIS A 83 -1.83 -23.24 6.60
C HIS A 83 -2.27 -24.35 7.55
N PRO A 84 -1.52 -24.65 8.63
CA PRO A 84 -1.80 -25.79 9.51
C PRO A 84 -3.10 -25.66 10.33
N GLU A 85 -3.80 -24.52 10.30
CA GLU A 85 -5.18 -24.48 10.81
C GLU A 85 -6.14 -23.85 9.81
N GLY A 86 -7.08 -24.66 9.34
CA GLY A 86 -8.12 -24.31 8.38
C GLY A 86 -9.25 -23.43 8.93
N LEU A 87 -9.04 -22.74 10.06
CA LEU A 87 -10.10 -21.99 10.74
C LEU A 87 -10.28 -20.54 10.25
N TYR A 88 -9.34 -20.01 9.45
CA TYR A 88 -9.33 -18.59 9.05
C TYR A 88 -9.44 -18.34 7.53
N ASP A 89 -9.46 -19.38 6.69
CA ASP A 89 -9.62 -19.21 5.22
C ASP A 89 -11.08 -19.34 4.78
N GLU A 90 -11.84 -20.21 5.44
CA GLU A 90 -13.25 -20.49 5.12
C GLU A 90 -14.18 -19.31 5.43
N SER A 91 -13.91 -18.47 6.44
CA SER A 91 -14.86 -17.39 6.80
C SER A 91 -14.88 -16.20 5.84
N LYS A 92 -13.87 -16.08 4.96
CA LYS A 92 -13.84 -15.03 3.92
C LYS A 92 -14.21 -15.55 2.53
N ALA A 93 -14.12 -16.86 2.32
CA ALA A 93 -14.60 -17.54 1.11
C ALA A 93 -16.09 -17.92 1.21
N ASN A 94 -16.62 -18.22 2.41
CA ASN A 94 -18.02 -18.64 2.59
C ASN A 94 -19.06 -17.51 2.56
N VAL A 95 -18.65 -16.23 2.46
CA VAL A 95 -19.54 -15.16 1.98
C VAL A 95 -19.66 -15.15 0.45
N ALA A 96 -18.97 -16.03 -0.27
CA ALA A 96 -18.94 -16.09 -1.73
C ALA A 96 -19.35 -17.43 -2.34
N SER A 97 -19.69 -18.46 -1.55
CA SER A 97 -19.99 -19.81 -2.06
C SER A 97 -21.37 -20.38 -1.67
N SER A 98 -22.24 -19.59 -1.03
CA SER A 98 -23.58 -20.05 -0.66
C SER A 98 -24.64 -19.23 -1.40
N GLY A 99 -24.91 -19.60 -2.65
CA GLY A 99 -26.01 -19.08 -3.45
C GLY A 99 -25.58 -18.58 -4.81
N ASP A 100 -26.44 -18.79 -5.79
CA ASP A 100 -26.46 -18.25 -7.16
C ASP A 100 -26.55 -16.70 -7.20
N GLY A 101 -25.77 -16.04 -6.35
CA GLY A 101 -25.72 -14.59 -6.15
C GLY A 101 -24.43 -14.05 -6.72
N GLU A 102 -24.57 -13.08 -7.62
CA GLU A 102 -23.47 -12.33 -8.23
C GLU A 102 -22.50 -11.87 -7.12
N ARG A 103 -21.23 -12.30 -7.21
CA ARG A 103 -20.19 -11.93 -6.23
C ARG A 103 -20.21 -10.42 -6.06
N PRO A 104 -20.43 -9.87 -4.85
CA PRO A 104 -20.53 -8.43 -4.69
C PRO A 104 -19.23 -7.79 -5.17
N MET A 105 -19.34 -7.04 -6.26
CA MET A 105 -18.22 -6.34 -6.86
C MET A 105 -17.75 -5.25 -5.90
N VAL A 106 -16.66 -5.52 -5.16
CA VAL A 106 -16.17 -4.61 -4.12
C VAL A 106 -15.69 -3.28 -4.70
N GLN A 107 -15.28 -3.25 -5.97
CA GLN A 107 -14.78 -2.07 -6.68
C GLN A 107 -15.15 -2.14 -8.16
N LEU A 108 -15.47 -0.99 -8.77
CA LEU A 108 -16.05 -0.88 -10.12
C LEU A 108 -15.11 -1.39 -11.22
N TRP A 109 -13.80 -1.17 -11.08
CA TRP A 109 -12.79 -1.58 -12.05
C TRP A 109 -12.68 -3.11 -12.22
N HIS A 110 -13.14 -3.91 -11.24
CA HIS A 110 -13.15 -5.37 -11.35
C HIS A 110 -14.04 -5.87 -12.51
N ARG A 111 -15.00 -5.06 -12.98
CA ARG A 111 -15.82 -5.36 -14.16
C ARG A 111 -14.99 -5.49 -15.44
N ASN A 112 -13.88 -4.76 -15.51
CA ASN A 112 -13.04 -4.68 -16.71
C ASN A 112 -11.84 -5.65 -16.65
N GLY A 113 -11.86 -6.57 -15.68
CA GLY A 113 -10.93 -7.67 -15.55
C GLY A 113 -10.03 -7.60 -14.32
N ARG A 114 -8.95 -8.39 -14.34
CA ARG A 114 -8.01 -8.54 -13.22
C ARG A 114 -6.56 -8.50 -13.70
N CYS A 115 -5.66 -8.24 -12.76
CA CYS A 115 -4.22 -8.34 -12.99
C CYS A 115 -3.77 -9.81 -12.97
N ALA A 116 -2.78 -10.14 -13.80
CA ALA A 116 -2.22 -11.49 -13.88
C ALA A 116 -1.46 -11.85 -12.59
N PRO A 117 -1.30 -13.15 -12.27
CA PRO A 117 -0.44 -13.58 -11.17
C PRO A 117 0.97 -12.97 -11.27
N GLY A 118 1.58 -12.64 -10.12
CA GLY A 118 2.88 -11.96 -10.07
C GLY A 118 2.81 -10.44 -10.32
N THR A 119 1.61 -9.89 -10.58
CA THR A 119 1.38 -8.44 -10.65
C THR A 119 0.37 -8.00 -9.60
N VAL A 120 0.42 -6.71 -9.25
CA VAL A 120 -0.52 -6.09 -8.32
C VAL A 120 -1.23 -4.91 -8.99
N PRO A 121 -2.53 -4.71 -8.71
CA PRO A 121 -3.26 -3.55 -9.19
C PRO A 121 -2.84 -2.30 -8.42
N VAL A 122 -2.42 -1.25 -9.13
CA VAL A 122 -2.05 0.06 -8.58
C VAL A 122 -2.81 1.16 -9.31
N ARG A 123 -3.57 1.99 -8.60
CA ARG A 123 -4.25 3.15 -9.20
C ARG A 123 -3.24 4.18 -9.69
N ARG A 124 -3.31 4.55 -10.98
CA ARG A 124 -2.44 5.55 -11.60
C ARG A 124 -2.71 6.93 -11.01
N THR A 125 -1.66 7.63 -10.62
CA THR A 125 -1.74 9.02 -10.15
C THR A 125 -1.76 9.96 -11.35
N LYS A 126 -2.78 10.83 -11.45
CA LYS A 126 -2.89 11.88 -12.48
C LYS A 126 -2.33 13.21 -11.98
N LYS A 127 -2.13 14.15 -12.91
CA LYS A 127 -1.74 15.53 -12.58
C LYS A 127 -2.73 16.18 -11.62
N ASP A 128 -4.03 16.00 -11.87
CA ASP A 128 -5.09 16.60 -11.06
C ASP A 128 -5.12 16.05 -9.63
N ASP A 129 -4.73 14.79 -9.43
CA ASP A 129 -4.62 14.20 -8.09
C ASP A 129 -3.54 14.89 -7.24
N LEU A 130 -2.42 15.27 -7.88
CA LEU A 130 -1.35 16.01 -7.23
C LEU A 130 -1.71 17.46 -6.96
N MET A 131 -2.51 18.08 -7.84
CA MET A 131 -2.97 19.46 -7.70
C MET A 131 -4.03 19.60 -6.60
N ARG A 132 -4.87 18.57 -6.41
CA ARG A 132 -5.85 18.50 -5.31
C ARG A 132 -5.19 18.33 -3.95
N ALA A 133 -4.01 17.73 -3.91
CA ALA A 133 -3.27 17.52 -2.68
C ALA A 133 -2.69 18.83 -2.14
N SER A 134 -2.73 19.03 -0.83
CA SER A 134 -2.09 20.17 -0.16
C SER A 134 -0.57 20.24 -0.41
N SER A 135 0.06 19.11 -0.73
CA SER A 135 1.47 19.06 -1.11
C SER A 135 1.76 17.85 -1.99
N MET A 136 2.35 18.07 -3.17
CA MET A 136 2.86 16.99 -4.03
C MET A 136 3.77 16.02 -3.26
N ARG A 137 4.61 16.52 -2.34
CA ARG A 137 5.54 15.68 -1.58
C ARG A 137 4.85 14.79 -0.54
N ARG A 138 3.66 15.18 -0.08
CA ARG A 138 2.88 14.46 0.93
C ARG A 138 1.71 13.65 0.34
N TYR A 139 1.47 13.73 -0.96
CA TYR A 139 0.45 12.92 -1.62
C TYR A 139 0.61 11.44 -1.28
N GLY A 140 -0.50 10.79 -0.94
CA GLY A 140 -0.54 9.37 -0.54
C GLY A 140 0.10 9.03 0.81
N ARG A 141 0.65 10.01 1.55
CA ARG A 141 1.20 9.77 2.89
C ARG A 141 0.14 10.00 3.96
N LYS A 142 0.06 9.08 4.91
CA LYS A 142 -0.72 9.29 6.13
C LYS A 142 -0.22 10.55 6.85
N HIS A 143 -1.14 11.46 7.20
CA HIS A 143 -0.82 12.55 8.10
C HIS A 143 -0.39 11.95 9.44
N LYS A 144 0.84 12.23 9.88
CA LYS A 144 1.23 11.94 11.25
C LYS A 144 0.40 12.90 12.12
N PRO A 145 -0.52 12.42 12.97
CA PRO A 145 -1.10 13.31 13.95
C PRO A 145 0.07 13.84 14.79
N THR A 146 0.21 15.16 14.86
CA THR A 146 0.84 15.76 16.03
C THR A 146 0.14 15.15 17.23
N VAL A 147 0.90 14.60 18.20
CA VAL A 147 0.37 14.01 19.43
C VAL A 147 -0.87 14.80 19.85
N ALA A 148 -2.04 14.16 19.80
CA ALA A 148 -3.29 14.86 20.03
C ALA A 148 -3.21 15.45 21.42
N ASN A 149 -3.16 16.79 21.53
CA ASN A 149 -3.46 17.43 22.78
C ASN A 149 -4.97 17.26 22.96
N PRO A 150 -5.45 16.50 23.97
CA PRO A 150 -6.88 16.16 24.09
C PRO A 150 -7.81 17.38 24.28
N MET A 151 -7.26 18.59 24.40
CA MET A 151 -8.00 19.83 24.66
C MET A 151 -8.09 20.80 23.47
N SER A 152 -7.54 20.50 22.28
CA SER A 152 -7.68 21.39 21.12
C SER A 152 -8.61 20.79 20.07
N VAL A 153 -9.91 21.01 20.23
CA VAL A 153 -10.89 20.74 19.16
C VAL A 153 -10.83 21.92 18.19
N ASP A 154 -10.38 21.67 16.96
CA ASP A 154 -10.48 22.64 15.86
C ASP A 154 -11.89 22.55 15.26
N LEU A 155 -12.65 23.63 15.41
CA LEU A 155 -14.06 23.75 15.00
C LEU A 155 -14.25 23.60 13.47
N ALA A 156 -13.16 23.69 12.69
CA ALA A 156 -13.18 23.54 11.24
C ALA A 156 -13.37 22.10 10.73
N MET A 157 -13.20 21.08 11.59
CA MET A 157 -13.31 19.66 11.20
C MET A 157 -14.74 19.09 11.26
N LEU A 158 -15.74 19.89 11.64
CA LEU A 158 -17.13 19.42 11.79
C LEU A 158 -17.97 19.52 10.50
N ASN A 159 -17.46 20.13 9.42
CA ASN A 159 -18.27 20.42 8.24
C ASN A 159 -18.13 19.41 7.09
N GLU A 160 -17.18 18.48 7.14
CA GLU A 160 -17.02 17.48 6.07
C GLU A 160 -17.14 16.05 6.61
N GLY A 161 -18.38 15.53 6.55
CA GLY A 161 -18.71 14.13 6.32
C GLY A 161 -17.97 13.06 7.12
N GLY A 162 -18.57 12.63 8.24
CA GLY A 162 -18.16 11.42 8.96
C GLY A 162 -19.36 10.70 9.58
N HIS A 163 -20.00 9.80 8.82
CA HIS A 163 -21.10 8.93 9.25
C HIS A 163 -20.71 7.86 10.30
N GLN A 164 -19.85 8.19 11.26
CA GLN A 164 -19.45 7.24 12.33
C GLN A 164 -19.34 7.86 13.74
N ALA A 165 -19.76 9.11 13.94
CA ALA A 165 -19.70 9.74 15.27
C ALA A 165 -20.96 9.54 16.13
N ARG A 166 -22.10 9.15 15.54
CA ARG A 166 -23.37 9.04 16.30
C ARG A 166 -23.48 7.76 17.13
N ASP A 167 -22.76 6.69 16.77
CA ASP A 167 -22.90 5.38 17.43
C ASP A 167 -22.05 5.27 18.71
N ILE A 168 -20.93 6.00 18.79
CA ILE A 168 -20.05 5.96 19.97
C ILE A 168 -20.70 6.65 21.18
N ILE A 169 -21.43 7.75 20.97
CA ILE A 169 -22.08 8.48 22.07
C ILE A 169 -23.28 7.71 22.64
N ARG A 170 -24.02 6.98 21.80
CA ARG A 170 -25.15 6.15 22.26
C ARG A 170 -24.67 4.92 23.02
N SER A 171 -23.63 4.25 22.50
CA SER A 171 -23.06 3.05 23.15
C SER A 171 -22.39 3.39 24.48
N GLY A 172 -21.72 4.55 24.60
CA GLY A 172 -21.09 4.97 25.86
C GLY A 172 -22.08 5.21 27.00
N ARG A 173 -23.31 5.66 26.69
CA ARG A 173 -24.38 5.89 27.68
C ARG A 173 -25.04 4.59 28.17
N GLU A 174 -25.03 3.55 27.34
CA GLU A 174 -25.50 2.19 27.68
C GLU A 174 -24.50 1.48 28.63
N VAL A 175 -23.20 1.63 28.37
CA VAL A 175 -22.12 1.00 29.16
C VAL A 175 -22.04 1.57 30.57
N LEU A 176 -22.22 2.90 30.75
CA LEU A 176 -22.19 3.52 32.08
C LEU A 176 -23.38 3.10 32.96
N ARG A 177 -24.51 2.67 32.37
CA ARG A 177 -25.63 2.13 33.15
C ARG A 177 -25.40 0.69 33.63
N ARG A 178 -24.69 -0.14 32.86
CA ARG A 178 -24.40 -1.52 33.28
C ARG A 178 -23.28 -1.62 34.32
N GLN A 179 -22.38 -0.65 34.38
CA GLN A 179 -21.28 -0.63 35.35
C GLN A 179 -21.74 -0.31 36.80
N GLY A 180 -22.96 0.20 36.98
CA GLY A 180 -23.52 0.54 38.30
C GLY A 180 -24.15 -0.63 39.06
N ASP A 181 -24.53 -1.71 38.37
CA ASP A 181 -25.27 -2.83 38.97
C ASP A 181 -24.41 -4.08 39.25
N ASP A 182 -23.18 -4.15 38.73
CA ASP A 182 -22.32 -5.35 38.84
C ASP A 182 -21.30 -5.28 40.00
N GLN A 183 -21.36 -4.25 40.83
CA GLN A 183 -20.38 -4.04 41.92
C GLN A 183 -20.75 -4.79 43.23
N ARG A 184 -21.65 -5.79 43.17
CA ARG A 184 -22.13 -6.50 44.37
C ARG A 184 -22.05 -8.04 44.32
N VAL A 185 -21.38 -8.65 43.33
CA VAL A 185 -21.15 -10.11 43.31
C VAL A 185 -19.78 -10.41 42.72
N GLY A 186 -18.87 -10.99 43.51
CA GLY A 186 -17.59 -11.50 42.97
C GLY A 186 -16.34 -11.18 43.80
N ALA A 187 -16.46 -11.15 45.13
CA ALA A 187 -15.32 -11.51 45.96
C ALA A 187 -15.14 -13.03 45.90
N GLN A 188 -13.88 -13.49 45.74
CA GLN A 188 -13.38 -14.87 45.71
C GLN A 188 -13.26 -15.48 44.31
N ASP A 189 -12.07 -15.40 43.72
CA ASP A 189 -11.19 -16.58 43.64
C ASP A 189 -9.83 -16.23 42.99
N ARG A 190 -8.77 -16.39 43.79
CA ARG A 190 -7.36 -16.42 43.36
C ARG A 190 -6.98 -17.89 43.19
N ALA A 191 -6.64 -18.32 41.99
CA ALA A 191 -5.78 -19.49 41.79
C ALA A 191 -4.89 -19.30 40.57
N ALA A 192 -3.63 -19.68 40.74
CA ALA A 192 -2.50 -19.41 39.88
C ALA A 192 -2.44 -20.31 38.64
N GLN A 193 -1.85 -19.83 37.54
CA GLN A 193 -1.16 -20.71 36.62
C GLN A 193 0.12 -20.08 36.07
N ARG A 194 1.18 -20.86 36.23
CA ARG A 194 2.60 -20.58 36.05
C ARG A 194 2.96 -20.89 34.59
N VAL A 195 3.48 -19.92 33.85
CA VAL A 195 4.02 -20.14 32.50
C VAL A 195 5.34 -20.89 32.62
N GLN A 196 5.48 -22.04 31.94
CA GLN A 196 6.76 -22.73 31.78
C GLN A 196 7.47 -22.25 30.50
N PRO A 197 8.81 -22.08 30.51
CA PRO A 197 9.57 -21.75 29.30
C PRO A 197 9.84 -23.00 28.45
N VAL A 198 9.78 -22.84 27.13
CA VAL A 198 10.07 -23.86 26.11
C VAL A 198 11.55 -23.73 25.67
N PRO A 199 12.31 -24.83 25.47
CA PRO A 199 13.74 -24.75 25.21
C PRO A 199 14.08 -24.22 23.81
N ALA A 200 15.19 -23.48 23.71
CA ALA A 200 15.82 -23.06 22.46
C ALA A 200 16.55 -24.25 21.81
N VAL A 201 16.35 -24.45 20.51
CA VAL A 201 17.11 -25.44 19.73
C VAL A 201 18.18 -24.73 18.92
N ASP A 202 19.42 -25.01 19.28
CA ASP A 202 20.65 -24.67 18.56
C ASP A 202 20.77 -25.52 17.29
N LEU A 203 21.12 -24.91 16.16
CA LEU A 203 21.35 -25.61 14.89
C LEU A 203 22.68 -25.18 14.28
N GLY A 204 23.75 -25.45 15.02
CA GLY A 204 25.08 -25.70 14.45
C GLY A 204 25.18 -27.11 13.86
N GLY A 205 25.17 -27.19 12.52
CA GLY A 205 25.84 -28.24 11.73
C GLY A 205 25.06 -29.52 11.39
N LEU A 206 24.85 -29.78 10.09
CA LEU A 206 25.53 -30.91 9.43
C LEU A 206 25.40 -30.83 7.90
N LEU A 207 26.55 -31.05 7.27
CA LEU A 207 26.81 -31.16 5.84
C LEU A 207 26.30 -32.50 5.24
N ARG A 208 26.03 -32.48 3.93
CA ARG A 208 25.96 -33.58 2.93
C ARG A 208 24.66 -34.39 2.80
N ARG A 209 24.01 -34.26 1.63
CA ARG A 209 23.75 -35.34 0.64
C ARG A 209 23.24 -34.75 -0.69
N GLY A 210 23.74 -35.28 -1.80
CA GLY A 210 23.57 -34.79 -3.18
C GLY A 210 22.23 -35.16 -3.85
N PRO A 211 22.11 -34.91 -5.19
CA PRO A 211 20.84 -34.89 -5.90
C PRO A 211 20.47 -36.26 -6.50
N GLN A 212 19.18 -36.63 -6.44
CA GLN A 212 18.60 -37.64 -7.32
C GLN A 212 17.51 -37.01 -8.20
N GLN A 213 17.71 -37.14 -9.51
CA GLN A 213 16.72 -36.94 -10.56
C GLN A 213 15.62 -37.98 -10.44
N HIS A 214 14.38 -37.65 -10.83
CA HIS A 214 13.54 -38.65 -11.48
C HIS A 214 12.54 -38.07 -12.49
N ARG A 215 12.40 -38.84 -13.56
CA ARG A 215 11.73 -38.62 -14.85
C ARG A 215 10.21 -38.45 -14.74
N GLY A 216 9.65 -37.72 -15.70
CA GLY A 216 8.21 -37.59 -15.90
C GLY A 216 7.54 -38.82 -16.51
N TRP A 217 6.22 -38.72 -16.61
CA TRP A 217 5.32 -39.71 -17.20
C TRP A 217 4.34 -39.01 -18.15
N LEU A 218 4.36 -39.44 -19.40
CA LEU A 218 3.32 -39.25 -20.41
C LEU A 218 2.48 -40.53 -20.45
N ALA A 219 1.17 -40.39 -20.49
CA ALA A 219 0.19 -41.32 -21.08
C ALA A 219 -1.08 -40.46 -21.31
N GLY A 220 -1.78 -40.50 -22.43
CA GLY A 220 -2.02 -41.61 -23.35
C GLY A 220 -3.53 -41.68 -23.50
#